data_AF-A0ABD0QQ76-F1
#
_entry.id   AF-A0ABD0QQ76-F1
#
_cell.length_a   1.000
_cell.length_b   1.000
_cell.length_c   1.000
_cell.angle_alpha   90.00
_cell.angle_beta   90.00
_cell.angle_gamma   90.00
#
_symmetry.space_group_name_H-M   'P 1'
#
loop_
_entity.id
_entity.type
_entity.pdbx_description
1 polymer ?
#
loop_
_entity_poly.entity_id
_entity_poly.type
_entity_poly.pdbx_seq_one_letter_code
_entity_poly.pdbx_strand_id
1 'polypeptide(L)' 'MQLEKQKGEILGIVIVESGWGSILPTVILANMMNGGPAARSGKLSIGDQIMSINNTSLVGLPLATCQGIIK' A
#
# COMPACT_ATOMS: atom_id res chain seq x y z
N MET A 1 -1.33 -4.79 -11.19
CA MET A 1 0.14 -4.71 -11.03
C MET A 1 0.58 -5.86 -10.14
N GLN A 2 1.71 -6.51 -10.42
CA GLN A 2 2.26 -7.59 -9.57
C GLN A 2 3.68 -7.23 -9.13
N LEU A 3 3.93 -7.41 -7.84
CA LEU A 3 5.22 -7.21 -7.18
C LEU A 3 5.77 -8.56 -6.76
N GLU A 4 7.05 -8.80 -7.03
CA GLU A 4 7.75 -10.00 -6.58
C GLU A 4 8.43 -9.71 -5.24
N LYS A 5 7.90 -10.32 -4.17
CA LYS A 5 8.47 -10.30 -2.81
C LYS A 5 9.03 -11.68 -2.45
N GLN A 6 10.11 -11.75 -1.67
CA GLN A 6 10.60 -13.04 -1.17
C GLN A 6 9.76 -13.50 0.02
N LYS A 7 9.73 -14.82 0.26
CA LYS A 7 9.01 -15.43 1.37
C LYS A 7 9.67 -15.02 2.68
N GLY A 8 8.97 -14.22 3.48
CA GLY A 8 9.47 -13.64 4.74
C GLY A 8 9.84 -12.15 4.65
N GLU A 9 9.84 -11.56 3.45
CA GLU A 9 10.01 -10.12 3.28
C GLU A 9 8.66 -9.39 3.33
N ILE A 10 8.63 -8.27 4.05
CA ILE A 10 7.53 -7.30 4.01
C ILE A 10 7.66 -6.46 2.73
N LEU A 11 6.53 -5.94 2.22
CA LEU A 11 6.54 -5.03 1.06
C LEU A 11 7.36 -3.76 1.33
N GLY A 12 7.53 -3.39 2.61
CA GLY A 12 8.29 -2.22 3.03
C GLY A 12 7.61 -0.92 2.62
N ILE A 13 6.29 -0.89 2.51
CA ILE A 13 5.53 0.32 2.17
C ILE A 13 4.82 0.85 3.40
N VAL A 14 4.71 2.17 3.48
CA VAL A 14 3.93 2.88 4.49
C VAL A 14 2.75 3.52 3.77
N ILE A 15 1.55 3.24 4.26
CA ILE A 15 0.32 3.83 3.77
C ILE A 15 -0.27 4.78 4.81
N VAL A 16 -0.97 5.80 4.34
CA VAL A 16 -1.75 6.74 5.16
C VAL A 16 -3.14 6.89 4.57
N GLU A 17 -4.06 7.41 5.37
CA GLU A 17 -5.43 7.63 4.92
C GLU A 17 -5.48 8.73 3.85
N SER A 18 -6.26 8.52 2.79
CA SER A 18 -6.56 9.57 1.81
C SER A 18 -7.31 10.68 2.53
N GLY A 19 -6.72 11.88 2.61
CA GLY A 19 -7.26 13.00 3.38
C GLY A 19 -8.72 13.36 3.08
N TRP A 20 -9.29 14.16 3.98
CA TRP A 20 -10.70 14.59 3.98
C TRP A 20 -11.03 15.33 2.68
N GLY A 21 -11.86 14.72 1.83
CA GLY A 21 -12.21 15.21 0.50
C GLY A 21 -12.31 14.11 -0.56
N SER A 22 -11.83 12.91 -0.26
CA SER A 22 -12.04 11.74 -1.12
C SER A 22 -13.45 11.17 -0.88
N ILE A 23 -14.23 11.01 -1.95
CA ILE A 23 -15.57 10.39 -1.93
C ILE A 23 -15.54 8.97 -1.36
N LEU A 24 -14.39 8.29 -1.47
CA LEU A 24 -14.15 6.96 -0.93
C LEU A 24 -12.94 7.03 0.00
N PRO A 25 -13.04 6.58 1.26
CA PRO A 25 -11.89 6.46 2.13
C PRO A 25 -10.98 5.36 1.56
N THR A 26 -9.81 5.78 1.10
CA THR A 26 -8.78 4.90 0.53
C THR A 26 -7.46 5.16 1.23
N VAL A 27 -6.43 4.42 0.86
CA VAL A 27 -5.09 4.59 1.41
C VAL A 27 -4.12 5.02 0.33
N ILE A 28 -3.25 5.94 0.67
CA ILE A 28 -2.20 6.47 -0.19
C ILE A 28 -0.85 6.02 0.33
N LEU A 29 0.05 5.66 -0.57
CA LEU A 29 1.38 5.27 -0.24
C LEU A 29 2.21 6.51 0.12
N ALA A 30 2.47 6.66 1.42
CA ALA A 30 3.18 7.80 2.00
C ALA A 30 4.69 7.64 1.96
N ASN A 31 5.18 6.39 2.09
CA ASN A 31 6.61 6.12 2.06
C ASN A 31 6.91 4.69 1.58
N MET A 32 8.13 4.47 1.12
CA MET A 32 8.65 3.13 0.80
C MET A 32 10.05 2.96 1.37
N MET A 33 10.34 1.75 1.81
CA MET A 33 11.65 1.33 2.26
C MET A 33 12.59 1.26 1.07
N ASN A 34 13.71 1.97 1.15
CA ASN A 34 14.73 1.96 0.11
C ASN A 34 15.33 0.55 0.00
N GLY A 35 15.29 -0.03 -1.20
CA GLY A 35 15.70 -1.41 -1.44
C GLY A 35 14.63 -2.49 -1.13
N GLY A 36 13.44 -2.10 -0.66
CA GLY A 36 12.33 -3.04 -0.45
C GLY A 36 11.72 -3.55 -1.78
N PRO A 37 10.87 -4.58 -1.74
CA PRO A 37 10.26 -5.17 -2.94
C PRO A 37 9.48 -4.16 -3.79
N ALA A 38 8.76 -3.24 -3.14
CA ALA A 38 8.00 -2.19 -3.82
C ALA A 38 8.91 -1.21 -4.58
N ALA A 39 9.99 -0.74 -3.93
CA ALA A 39 10.98 0.15 -4.53
C ALA A 39 11.78 -0.55 -5.64
N ARG A 40 12.21 -1.80 -5.42
CA ARG A 40 12.95 -2.60 -6.40
C ARG A 40 12.15 -2.87 -7.66
N SER A 41 10.83 -3.05 -7.53
CA SER A 41 9.97 -3.22 -8.69
C SER A 41 9.85 -1.94 -9.52
N GLY A 42 10.02 -0.75 -8.92
CA GLY A 42 9.85 0.55 -9.59
C GLY A 42 8.44 0.85 -10.12
N LYS A 43 7.46 -0.02 -9.84
CA LYS A 43 6.08 0.11 -10.33
C LYS A 43 5.16 0.87 -9.36
N LEU A 44 5.58 1.04 -8.11
CA LEU A 44 4.90 1.86 -7.11
C LEU A 44 5.69 3.13 -6.87
N SER A 45 4.98 4.24 -6.68
CA SER A 45 5.54 5.55 -6.38
C SER A 45 4.85 6.17 -5.17
N ILE A 46 5.60 7.00 -4.44
CA ILE A 46 5.05 7.80 -3.34
C ILE A 46 3.94 8.69 -3.88
N GLY A 47 2.77 8.64 -3.23
CA GLY A 47 1.54 9.31 -3.65
C GLY A 47 0.53 8.38 -4.35
N ASP A 48 0.91 7.16 -4.71
CA ASP A 48 -0.03 6.21 -5.34
C ASP A 48 -1.17 5.83 -4.39
N GLN A 49 -2.40 5.81 -4.92
CA GLN A 49 -3.57 5.30 -4.22
C GLN A 49 -3.64 3.78 -4.36
N ILE A 50 -3.71 3.09 -3.21
CA ILE A 50 -3.89 1.65 -3.16
C ILE A 50 -5.36 1.35 -2.85
N MET A 51 -6.08 0.87 -3.85
CA MET A 51 -7.48 0.45 -3.71
C MET A 51 -7.62 -1.00 -3.26
N SER A 52 -6.67 -1.88 -3.63
CA SER A 52 -6.71 -3.29 -3.27
C SER A 52 -5.32 -3.92 -3.26
N ILE A 53 -5.15 -4.95 -2.42
CA ILE A 53 -3.92 -5.73 -2.29
C ILE A 53 -4.27 -7.21 -2.17
N ASN A 54 -3.62 -8.07 -2.94
CA ASN A 54 -3.86 -9.52 -2.94
C ASN A 54 -5.35 -9.87 -3.02
N ASN A 55 -6.09 -9.25 -3.94
CA ASN A 55 -7.55 -9.39 -4.08
C ASN A 55 -8.40 -8.89 -2.91
N THR A 56 -7.81 -8.27 -1.88
CA THR A 56 -8.55 -7.65 -0.78
C THR A 56 -8.69 -6.15 -1.04
N SER A 57 -9.93 -5.66 -1.09
CA SER A 57 -10.21 -4.23 -1.23
C SER A 57 -9.90 -3.48 0.06
N LEU A 58 -9.13 -2.40 -0.04
CA LEU A 58 -8.80 -1.48 1.06
C LEU A 58 -9.76 -0.28 1.12
N VAL A 59 -10.55 -0.07 0.06
CA VAL A 59 -11.55 0.99 -0.01
C VAL A 59 -12.62 0.78 1.06
N GLY A 60 -12.91 1.80 1.86
CA GLY A 60 -13.88 1.68 2.94
C GLY A 60 -13.31 1.14 4.26
N LEU A 61 -12.07 0.64 4.27
CA LEU A 61 -11.48 0.02 5.45
C LEU A 61 -10.69 1.01 6.31
N PRO A 62 -10.67 0.84 7.64
CA PRO A 62 -9.82 1.62 8.53
C PRO A 62 -8.34 1.42 8.19
N LEU A 63 -7.53 2.47 8.38
CA LEU A 63 -6.08 2.42 8.16
C LEU A 63 -5.41 1.25 8.89
N ALA A 64 -5.83 0.96 10.13
CA ALA A 64 -5.31 -0.15 10.92
C ALA A 64 -5.54 -1.52 10.25
N THR A 65 -6.71 -1.73 9.63
CA THR A 65 -7.02 -2.95 8.88
C THR A 65 -6.17 -3.04 7.63
N CYS A 66 -6.03 -1.93 6.89
CA CYS A 66 -5.18 -1.86 5.70
C CYS A 66 -3.72 -2.17 6.02
N GLN A 67 -3.20 -1.63 7.12
CA GLN A 67 -1.85 -1.93 7.62
C GLN A 67 -1.70 -3.41 7.99
N GLY A 68 -2.75 -4.06 8.51
CA GLY A 68 -2.77 -5.49 8.77
C GLY A 68 -2.70 -6.33 7.50
N ILE A 69 -3.36 -5.90 6.41
CA ILE A 69 -3.38 -6.60 5.12
C ILE A 69 -2.03 -6.49 4.37
N ILE A 70 -1.31 -5.37 4.57
CA ILE A 70 -0.03 -5.09 3.89
C ILE A 70 1.16 -5.86 4.46
N LYS A 71 1.07 -6.31 5.72
CA LYS A 71 2.15 -7.00 6.44
C LYS A 71 2.72 -8.20 5.69
#